data_AF-A0A7V4IKI1-F1
#
_entry.id   AF-A0A7V4IKI1-F1
#
_cell.length_a   1.000
_cell.length_b   1.000
_cell.length_c   1.000
_cell.angle_alpha   90.00
_cell.angle_beta   90.00
_cell.angle_gamma   90.00
#
_symmetry.space_group_name_H-M   'P 1'
#
loop_
_entity.id
_entity.type
_entity.pdbx_description
1 polymer ?
#
loop_
_entity_poly.entity_id
_entity_poly.type
_entity_poly.pdbx_seq_one_letter_code
_entity_poly.pdbx_strand_id
1 'polypeptide(L)'
;MAGYGSKMLEYGLYLLVFLLPLQTRYILKAGEIDGNYSEYLTYSIYATDLLLIGLLILKALVLRSDGFSALGVLKSRKFLMFFTILAVLLLSAQDRGLAAFGVFRIFLGFGLFSLVISAPRPHKILAAFLASLFLQSAIGIYQFVLQESFVNKWLGM
;
A
#
# COMPACT_ATOMS: atom_id res chain seq x y z
N MET A 1 -18.55 22.39 -6.19
CA MET A 1 -17.43 22.95 -5.38
C MET A 1 -16.76 21.80 -4.65
N ALA A 2 -15.48 21.50 -4.91
CA ALA A 2 -14.78 20.41 -4.23
C ALA A 2 -14.59 20.76 -2.74
N GLY A 3 -15.28 20.04 -1.85
CA GLY A 3 -15.16 20.23 -0.40
C GLY A 3 -13.74 19.98 0.10
N TYR A 4 -13.39 20.54 1.26
CA TYR A 4 -12.05 20.41 1.86
C TYR A 4 -11.54 18.96 1.92
N GLY A 5 -12.42 17.98 2.19
CA GLY A 5 -12.08 16.56 2.21
C GLY A 5 -11.59 15.98 0.87
N SER A 6 -12.10 16.49 -0.26
CA SER A 6 -11.67 16.05 -1.60
C SER A 6 -10.24 16.53 -1.90
N LYS A 7 -9.89 17.77 -1.51
CA LYS A 7 -8.52 18.27 -1.64
C LYS A 7 -7.55 17.52 -0.72
N MET A 8 -7.97 17.20 0.50
CA MET A 8 -7.15 16.42 1.44
C MET A 8 -6.86 15.01 0.91
N LEU A 9 -7.85 14.35 0.28
CA LEU A 9 -7.62 13.07 -0.42
C LEU A 9 -6.66 13.20 -1.58
N GLU A 10 -6.77 14.25 -2.39
CA GLU A 10 -5.90 14.48 -3.55
C GLU A 10 -4.43 14.66 -3.12
N TYR A 11 -4.16 15.56 -2.18
CA TYR A 11 -2.79 15.77 -1.67
C TYR A 11 -2.27 14.57 -0.89
N GLY A 12 -3.14 13.90 -0.12
CA GLY A 12 -2.79 12.68 0.59
C GLY A 12 -2.37 11.56 -0.37
N LEU A 13 -3.04 11.42 -1.51
CA LEU A 13 -2.66 10.45 -2.54
C LEU A 13 -1.32 10.80 -3.20
N TYR A 14 -1.03 12.09 -3.43
CA TYR A 14 0.29 12.51 -3.92
C TYR A 14 1.40 12.17 -2.94
N LEU A 15 1.17 12.44 -1.65
CA LEU A 15 2.10 12.08 -0.60
C LEU A 15 2.29 10.56 -0.52
N LEU A 16 1.21 9.79 -0.55
CA LEU A 16 1.29 8.32 -0.51
C LEU A 16 2.17 7.79 -1.65
N VAL A 17 1.89 8.22 -2.89
CA VAL A 17 2.62 7.76 -4.07
C VAL A 17 4.07 8.23 -4.07
N PHE A 18 4.34 9.44 -3.59
CA PHE A 18 5.69 9.92 -3.34
C PHE A 18 6.42 9.07 -2.28
N LEU A 19 5.72 8.58 -1.26
CA LEU A 19 6.31 7.72 -0.24
C LEU A 19 6.39 6.24 -0.64
N LEU A 20 5.76 5.79 -1.73
CA LEU A 20 5.78 4.36 -2.12
C LEU A 20 7.19 3.79 -2.33
N PRO A 21 8.14 4.49 -2.98
CA PRO A 21 9.52 4.03 -3.06
C PRO A 21 10.25 3.98 -1.71
N LEU A 22 9.79 4.75 -0.71
CA LEU A 22 10.28 4.69 0.66
C LEU A 22 9.66 3.47 1.35
N GLN A 23 10.37 2.35 1.31
CA GLN A 23 9.93 1.07 1.87
C GLN A 23 10.18 0.95 3.39
N THR A 24 10.02 2.05 4.13
CA THR A 24 10.21 2.05 5.58
C THR A 24 9.14 1.20 6.25
N ARG A 25 9.58 0.12 6.91
CA ARG A 25 8.71 -0.88 7.54
C ARG A 25 9.06 -1.09 9.01
N TYR A 26 8.03 -1.28 9.81
CA TYR A 26 8.16 -1.76 11.18
C TYR A 26 7.94 -3.27 11.21
N ILE A 27 8.94 -4.02 11.66
CA ILE A 27 8.88 -5.48 11.77
C ILE A 27 8.18 -5.83 13.09
N LEU A 28 7.00 -6.42 13.01
CA LEU A 28 6.22 -6.89 14.17
C LEU A 28 6.72 -8.24 14.68
N LYS A 29 7.00 -9.15 13.74
CA LYS A 29 7.49 -10.50 14.03
C LYS A 29 8.37 -10.95 12.87
N ALA A 30 9.65 -11.12 13.14
CA ALA A 30 10.58 -11.73 12.19
C ALA A 30 10.21 -13.20 11.98
N GLY A 31 10.17 -13.62 10.72
CA GLY A 31 10.03 -15.02 10.36
C GLY A 31 11.39 -15.63 10.09
N GLU A 32 11.56 -16.89 10.45
CA GLU A 32 12.82 -17.63 10.27
C GLU A 32 12.56 -18.99 9.62
N ILE A 33 13.46 -19.41 8.74
CA ILE A 33 13.52 -20.76 8.16
C ILE A 33 14.90 -21.31 8.49
N ASP A 34 14.95 -22.45 9.19
CA ASP A 34 16.20 -23.09 9.65
C ASP A 34 17.15 -22.12 10.38
N GLY A 35 16.59 -21.24 11.21
CA GLY A 35 17.33 -20.23 11.98
C GLY A 35 17.83 -19.03 11.16
N ASN A 36 17.51 -18.95 9.88
CA ASN A 36 17.83 -17.80 9.03
C ASN A 36 16.60 -16.91 8.81
N TYR A 37 16.82 -15.60 8.77
CA TYR A 37 15.76 -14.63 8.51
C TYR A 37 15.09 -14.85 7.16
N SER A 38 13.76 -14.84 7.15
CA SER A 38 12.92 -14.94 5.95
C SER A 38 11.94 -13.78 5.87
N GLU A 39 12.08 -12.97 4.82
CA GLU A 39 11.17 -11.84 4.56
C GLU A 39 9.73 -12.32 4.31
N TYR A 40 9.57 -13.46 3.66
CA TYR A 40 8.26 -14.02 3.31
C TYR A 40 7.46 -14.46 4.53
N LEU A 41 8.14 -14.83 5.61
CA LEU A 41 7.52 -15.22 6.89
C LEU A 41 7.42 -14.06 7.88
N THR A 42 7.90 -12.87 7.51
CA THR A 42 7.98 -11.72 8.41
C THR A 42 6.72 -10.86 8.35
N TYR A 43 6.13 -10.61 9.51
CA TYR A 43 5.05 -9.64 9.67
C TYR A 43 5.65 -8.24 9.78
N SER A 44 5.31 -7.37 8.83
CA SER A 44 5.81 -6.00 8.79
C SER A 44 4.73 -5.02 8.36
N ILE A 45 4.64 -3.87 9.01
CA ILE A 45 3.72 -2.79 8.63
C ILE A 45 4.54 -1.67 7.99
N TYR A 46 4.21 -1.30 6.76
CA TYR A 46 4.83 -0.15 6.11
C TYR A 46 4.15 1.15 6.55
N ALA A 47 4.93 2.23 6.64
CA ALA A 47 4.35 3.56 6.90
C ALA A 47 3.31 3.95 5.83
N THR A 48 3.55 3.51 4.59
CA THR A 48 2.63 3.68 3.45
C THR A 48 1.33 2.90 3.62
N ASP A 49 1.34 1.71 4.26
CA ASP A 49 0.13 0.96 4.58
C ASP A 49 -0.79 1.76 5.51
N LEU A 50 -0.21 2.35 6.56
CA LEU A 50 -0.95 3.17 7.53
C LEU A 50 -1.55 4.41 6.88
N LEU A 51 -0.76 5.11 6.05
CA LEU A 51 -1.24 6.27 5.30
C LEU A 51 -2.37 5.89 4.35
N LEU A 52 -2.23 4.77 3.61
CA LEU A 52 -3.25 4.26 2.70
C LEU A 52 -4.56 3.95 3.45
N ILE A 53 -4.50 3.26 4.59
CA ILE A 53 -5.69 2.98 5.42
C ILE A 53 -6.37 4.30 5.82
N GLY A 54 -5.61 5.30 6.27
CA GLY A 54 -6.13 6.61 6.62
C GLY A 54 -6.85 7.30 5.45
N LEU A 55 -6.29 7.23 4.24
CA LEU A 55 -6.91 7.78 3.04
C LEU A 55 -8.17 7.03 2.61
N LEU A 56 -8.20 5.69 2.77
CA LEU A 56 -9.40 4.90 2.50
C LEU A 56 -10.53 5.22 3.47
N ILE A 57 -10.22 5.38 4.76
CA ILE A 57 -11.19 5.84 5.77
C ILE A 57 -11.70 7.23 5.41
N LEU A 58 -10.81 8.17 5.08
CA LEU A 58 -11.19 9.52 4.66
C LEU A 58 -12.08 9.49 3.41
N LYS A 59 -11.75 8.66 2.41
CA LYS A 59 -12.56 8.46 1.20
C LYS A 59 -13.96 7.97 1.55
N ALA A 60 -14.08 6.97 2.42
CA ALA A 60 -15.37 6.46 2.88
C ALA A 60 -16.20 7.50 3.65
N LEU A 61 -15.55 8.36 4.45
CA LEU A 61 -16.23 9.44 5.17
C LEU A 61 -16.70 10.57 4.25
N VAL A 62 -15.90 10.93 3.25
CA VAL A 62 -16.20 12.02 2.30
C VAL A 62 -17.23 11.59 1.25
N LEU A 63 -17.17 10.34 0.76
CA LEU A 63 -18.05 9.81 -0.28
C LEU A 63 -19.31 9.12 0.28
N ARG A 64 -19.73 9.44 1.51
CA ARG A 64 -20.90 8.84 2.19
C ARG A 64 -22.22 8.93 1.40
N SER A 65 -22.27 9.64 0.27
CA SER A 65 -23.47 9.87 -0.55
C SER A 65 -23.56 9.11 -1.87
N ASP A 66 -22.47 8.55 -2.40
CA ASP A 66 -22.52 7.97 -3.75
C ASP A 66 -22.74 6.47 -3.62
N GLY A 67 -23.96 6.03 -3.91
CA GLY A 67 -24.43 4.65 -3.84
C GLY A 67 -23.63 3.70 -4.73
N PHE A 68 -22.42 3.36 -4.30
CA PHE A 68 -21.64 2.28 -4.86
C PHE A 68 -22.40 0.99 -4.57
N SER A 69 -23.09 0.46 -5.57
CA SER A 69 -23.80 -0.81 -5.47
C SER A 69 -22.78 -1.96 -5.48
N ALA A 70 -22.06 -2.12 -4.35
CA ALA A 70 -21.10 -3.21 -4.13
C ALA A 70 -21.71 -4.59 -4.46
N LEU A 71 -23.03 -4.71 -4.30
CA LEU A 71 -23.85 -5.88 -4.67
C LEU A 71 -23.76 -6.29 -6.15
N GLY A 72 -23.53 -5.35 -7.09
CA GLY A 72 -23.39 -5.66 -8.51
C GLY A 72 -22.05 -6.31 -8.87
N VAL A 73 -20.97 -5.82 -8.26
CA VAL A 73 -19.61 -6.36 -8.46
C VAL A 73 -19.47 -7.76 -7.84
N LEU A 74 -20.10 -7.98 -6.67
CA LEU A 74 -20.14 -9.27 -5.98
C LEU A 74 -20.85 -10.38 -6.77
N LYS A 75 -21.76 -10.02 -7.71
CA LYS A 75 -22.44 -10.98 -8.60
C LYS A 75 -21.61 -11.42 -9.81
N SER A 76 -20.47 -10.80 -10.07
CA SER A 76 -19.61 -11.20 -11.18
C SER A 76 -19.01 -12.58 -10.93
N ARG A 77 -19.21 -13.54 -11.85
CA ARG A 77 -18.62 -14.90 -11.76
C ARG A 77 -17.10 -14.86 -11.57
N LYS A 78 -16.40 -13.94 -12.23
CA LYS A 78 -14.94 -13.78 -12.11
C LYS A 78 -14.54 -13.30 -10.72
N PHE A 79 -15.31 -12.39 -10.14
CA PHE A 79 -15.07 -11.88 -8.80
C PHE A 79 -15.35 -12.96 -7.75
N LEU A 80 -16.45 -13.71 -7.88
CA LEU A 80 -16.74 -14.86 -7.03
C LEU A 80 -15.59 -15.88 -7.06
N MET A 81 -15.14 -16.27 -8.26
CA MET A 81 -14.03 -17.21 -8.43
C MET A 81 -12.74 -16.71 -7.77
N PHE A 82 -12.41 -15.44 -7.93
CA PHE A 82 -11.24 -14.83 -7.28
C PHE A 82 -11.31 -14.96 -5.76
N PHE A 83 -12.44 -14.60 -5.14
CA PHE A 83 -12.62 -14.72 -3.69
C PHE A 83 -12.66 -16.17 -3.21
N THR A 84 -13.22 -17.11 -3.99
CA THR A 84 -13.19 -18.53 -3.66
C THR A 84 -11.75 -19.07 -3.65
N ILE A 85 -10.94 -18.72 -4.66
CA ILE A 85 -9.51 -19.09 -4.68
C ILE A 85 -8.80 -18.53 -3.46
N LEU A 86 -9.03 -17.25 -3.15
CA LEU A 86 -8.42 -16.58 -2.00
C LEU A 86 -8.79 -17.24 -0.67
N ALA A 87 -10.06 -17.65 -0.53
CA ALA A 87 -10.55 -18.37 0.64
C ALA A 87 -9.92 -19.77 0.76
N VAL A 88 -9.82 -20.52 -0.35
CA VAL A 88 -9.16 -21.85 -0.35
C VAL A 88 -7.70 -21.70 0.05
N LEU A 89 -6.96 -20.74 -0.53
CA LEU A 89 -5.57 -20.48 -0.18
C LEU A 89 -5.40 -20.14 1.31
N LEU A 90 -6.30 -19.34 1.87
CA LEU A 90 -6.27 -18.99 3.30
C LEU A 90 -6.52 -20.20 4.21
N LEU A 91 -7.46 -21.07 3.84
CA LEU A 91 -7.79 -22.28 4.62
C LEU A 91 -6.71 -23.35 4.51
N SER A 92 -6.03 -23.44 3.37
CA SER A 92 -4.93 -24.37 3.12
C SER A 92 -3.58 -23.91 3.67
N ALA A 93 -3.47 -22.66 4.15
CA ALA A 93 -2.21 -22.12 4.64
C ALA A 93 -1.78 -22.76 5.97
N GLN A 94 -0.48 -23.07 6.09
CA GLN A 94 0.12 -23.60 7.30
C GLN A 94 0.10 -22.56 8.44
N ASP A 95 0.46 -21.31 8.15
CA ASP A 95 0.25 -20.17 9.04
C ASP A 95 -0.93 -19.32 8.52
N ARG A 96 -2.10 -19.53 9.12
CA ARG A 96 -3.32 -18.79 8.78
C ARG A 96 -3.22 -17.30 9.10
N GLY A 97 -2.41 -16.91 10.09
CA GLY A 97 -2.18 -15.51 10.44
C GLY A 97 -1.43 -14.78 9.32
N LEU A 98 -0.38 -15.43 8.80
CA LEU A 98 0.46 -14.86 7.74
C LEU A 98 -0.32 -14.79 6.43
N ALA A 99 -1.09 -15.83 6.13
CA ALA A 99 -1.98 -15.84 4.98
C ALA A 99 -3.06 -14.75 5.10
N ALA A 100 -3.72 -14.60 6.26
CA ALA A 100 -4.68 -13.52 6.47
C ALA A 100 -4.05 -12.14 6.29
N PHE A 101 -2.80 -11.96 6.75
CA PHE A 101 -2.04 -10.74 6.56
C PHE A 101 -1.73 -10.46 5.07
N GLY A 102 -1.35 -11.48 4.29
CA GLY A 102 -1.19 -11.36 2.84
C GLY A 102 -2.50 -10.99 2.13
N VAL A 103 -3.60 -11.63 2.51
CA VAL A 103 -4.95 -11.29 2.02
C VAL A 103 -5.31 -9.84 2.32
N PHE A 104 -5.03 -9.37 3.54
CA PHE A 104 -5.24 -7.97 3.91
C PHE A 104 -4.46 -7.00 3.01
N ARG A 105 -3.19 -7.31 2.68
CA ARG A 105 -2.40 -6.50 1.73
C ARG A 105 -2.99 -6.48 0.32
N ILE A 106 -3.57 -7.60 -0.16
CA ILE A 106 -4.28 -7.62 -1.44
C ILE A 106 -5.46 -6.65 -1.42
N PHE A 107 -6.24 -6.64 -0.32
CA PHE A 107 -7.34 -5.67 -0.15
C PHE A 107 -6.85 -4.22 -0.12
N LEU A 108 -5.72 -3.94 0.55
CA LEU A 108 -5.09 -2.62 0.47
C LEU A 108 -4.72 -2.26 -0.96
N GLY A 109 -4.17 -3.19 -1.75
CA GLY A 109 -3.88 -2.99 -3.17
C GLY A 109 -5.11 -2.61 -3.99
N PHE A 110 -6.25 -3.28 -3.77
CA PHE A 110 -7.53 -2.88 -4.38
C PHE A 110 -7.99 -1.49 -3.94
N GLY A 111 -7.80 -1.15 -2.66
CA GLY A 111 -8.07 0.18 -2.13
C GLY A 111 -7.22 1.27 -2.80
N LEU A 112 -5.92 1.03 -2.94
CA LEU A 112 -5.00 1.92 -3.65
C LEU A 112 -5.43 2.11 -5.11
N PHE A 113 -5.69 1.01 -5.82
CA PHE A 113 -6.19 1.05 -7.20
C PHE A 113 -7.47 1.91 -7.30
N SER A 114 -8.42 1.72 -6.37
CA SER A 114 -9.64 2.52 -6.29
C SER A 114 -9.36 4.01 -6.08
N LEU A 115 -8.36 4.37 -5.25
CA LEU A 115 -7.96 5.77 -5.06
C LEU A 115 -7.36 6.37 -6.34
N VAL A 116 -6.43 5.66 -6.97
CA VAL A 116 -5.72 6.12 -8.17
C VAL A 116 -6.67 6.31 -9.35
N ILE A 117 -7.56 5.36 -9.63
CA ILE A 117 -8.51 5.49 -10.75
C ILE A 117 -9.54 6.61 -10.52
N SER A 118 -9.86 6.91 -9.26
CA SER A 118 -10.76 8.00 -8.90
C SER A 118 -10.08 9.38 -8.84
N ALA A 119 -8.77 9.45 -9.07
CA ALA A 119 -8.04 10.69 -8.90
C ALA A 119 -8.33 11.68 -10.05
N PRO A 120 -8.60 12.96 -9.74
CA PRO A 120 -8.96 13.95 -10.75
C PRO A 120 -7.79 14.33 -11.67
N ARG A 121 -6.54 14.16 -11.22
CA ARG A 121 -5.33 14.61 -11.92
C ARG A 121 -4.25 13.53 -11.94
N PRO A 122 -4.36 12.52 -12.80
CA PRO A 122 -3.42 11.39 -12.85
C PRO A 122 -1.98 11.81 -13.19
N HIS A 123 -1.79 12.85 -14.01
CA HIS A 123 -0.46 13.36 -14.36
C HIS A 123 0.31 13.89 -13.14
N LYS A 124 -0.37 14.45 -12.13
CA LYS A 124 0.28 14.91 -10.88
C LYS A 124 0.69 13.75 -9.99
N ILE A 125 -0.09 12.66 -9.98
CA ILE A 125 0.29 11.42 -9.30
C ILE A 125 1.55 10.85 -9.93
N LEU A 126 1.60 10.78 -11.27
CA LEU A 126 2.78 10.32 -11.98
C LEU A 126 3.99 11.21 -11.70
N ALA A 127 3.82 12.54 -11.71
CA ALA A 127 4.90 13.47 -11.38
C ALA A 127 5.41 13.28 -9.94
N ALA A 128 4.52 13.08 -8.96
CA ALA A 128 4.89 12.78 -7.58
C ALA A 128 5.66 11.45 -7.47
N PHE A 129 5.23 10.42 -8.18
CA PHE A 129 5.93 9.14 -8.23
C PHE A 129 7.34 9.28 -8.82
N LEU A 130 7.45 9.93 -9.98
CA LEU A 130 8.74 10.16 -10.65
C LEU A 130 9.68 11.02 -9.81
N ALA A 131 9.15 12.04 -9.12
CA ALA A 131 9.94 12.87 -8.21
C ALA A 131 10.53 12.04 -7.06
N SER A 132 9.77 11.08 -6.53
CA SER A 132 10.27 10.17 -5.50
C SER A 132 11.34 9.21 -6.02
N LEU A 133 11.11 8.60 -7.19
CA LEU A 133 12.11 7.73 -7.82
C LEU A 133 13.41 8.49 -8.10
N PHE A 134 13.31 9.74 -8.57
CA PHE A 134 14.45 10.59 -8.79
C PHE A 134 15.22 10.86 -7.48
N LEU A 135 14.50 11.22 -6.41
CA LEU A 135 15.10 11.46 -5.10
C LEU A 135 15.82 10.20 -4.57
N GLN A 136 15.18 9.03 -4.65
CA GLN A 136 15.77 7.76 -4.23
C GLN A 136 17.01 7.40 -5.05
N SER A 137 16.94 7.62 -6.36
CA SER A 137 18.08 7.39 -7.25
C SER A 137 19.24 8.31 -6.91
N ALA A 138 18.97 9.59 -6.62
CA ALA A 138 19.98 10.54 -6.20
C ALA A 138 20.65 10.15 -4.87
N ILE A 139 19.86 9.69 -3.89
CA ILE A 139 20.38 9.18 -2.61
C ILE A 139 21.26 7.93 -2.84
N GLY A 140 20.82 6.99 -3.68
CA GLY A 140 21.60 5.79 -4.00
C GLY A 140 22.93 6.12 -4.68
N ILE A 141 22.94 7.06 -5.63
CA ILE A 141 24.17 7.55 -6.27
C ILE A 141 25.10 8.19 -5.24
N TYR A 142 24.56 9.03 -4.34
CA TYR A 142 25.32 9.65 -3.27
C TYR A 142 26.00 8.60 -2.36
N GLN A 143 25.25 7.59 -1.90
CA GLN A 143 25.78 6.51 -1.05
C GLN A 143 26.86 5.71 -1.76
N PHE A 144 26.68 5.43 -3.05
CA PHE A 144 27.68 4.74 -3.85
C PHE A 144 28.97 5.55 -4.02
N VAL A 145 28.87 6.86 -4.27
CA VAL A 145 30.08 7.70 -4.48
C VAL A 145 30.86 7.89 -3.18
N LEU A 146 30.16 8.13 -2.06
CA LEU A 146 30.82 8.42 -0.79
C LEU A 146 31.12 7.18 0.05
N GLN A 147 30.61 6.01 -0.35
CA GLN A 147 30.76 4.74 0.40
C GLN A 147 30.26 4.84 1.86
N GLU A 148 29.35 5.79 2.13
CA GLU A 148 28.75 6.01 3.44
C GLU A 148 27.22 5.87 3.33
N SER A 149 26.62 5.21 4.31
CA SER A 149 25.16 5.16 4.48
C SER A 149 24.74 5.98 5.70
N PHE A 150 23.66 6.74 5.54
CA PHE A 150 23.01 7.35 6.69
C PHE A 150 22.31 6.27 7.48
N VAL A 151 22.73 6.05 8.72
CA VAL A 151 22.01 5.18 9.64
C VAL A 151 20.78 5.94 10.13
N ASN A 152 19.65 5.74 9.46
CA ASN A 152 18.37 6.34 9.85
C ASN A 152 17.24 5.32 9.72
N LYS A 153 16.82 4.81 10.89
CA LYS A 153 15.71 3.87 11.04
C LYS A 153 14.43 4.32 10.33
N TRP A 154 14.20 5.62 10.18
CA TRP A 154 13.01 6.19 9.53
C TRP A 154 13.09 6.29 8.01
N LEU A 155 14.29 6.13 7.43
CA LEU A 155 14.48 6.06 5.97
C LEU A 155 14.61 4.61 5.48
N GLY A 156 14.62 3.63 6.38
CA GLY A 156 14.88 2.23 6.04
C GLY A 156 16.32 1.98 5.60
N MET A 157 17.26 2.82 6.09
CA MET A 157 18.70 2.79 5.80
C MET A 157 19.51 2.68 7.08
#